data_AF-A0A533VCY3-F1
#
_entry.id   AF-A0A533VCY3-F1
#
_cell.length_a   1.000
_cell.length_b   1.000
_cell.length_c   1.000
_cell.angle_alpha   90.00
_cell.angle_beta   90.00
_cell.angle_gamma   90.00
#
_symmetry.space_group_name_H-M   'P 1'
#
loop_
_entity.id
_entity.type
_entity.pdbx_description
1 polymer ?
#
loop_
_entity_poly.entity_id
_entity_poly.type
_entity_poly.pdbx_seq_one_letter_code
_entity_poly.pdbx_strand_id
1 'polypeptide(L)' 'MKSIGTSENYQNQNLKQLIGYRRFLGEDITFYEIQKKDQIVRFLDTKIKNSDSDPDMKWMTTWNDYLWRIKYFFRWLHN' A
#
# COMPACT_ATOMS: atom_id res chain seq x y z
N MET A 1 9.72 -11.84 3.85
CA MET A 1 9.40 -11.24 5.17
C MET A 1 9.72 -12.27 6.23
N LYS A 2 10.36 -11.91 7.36
CA LYS A 2 10.57 -12.87 8.46
C LYS A 2 9.23 -13.50 8.86
N SER A 3 9.21 -14.74 9.36
CA SER A 3 7.99 -15.33 9.92
C SER A 3 7.59 -14.52 11.16
N ILE A 4 6.52 -13.72 11.05
CA ILE A 4 6.07 -12.79 12.11
C ILE A 4 4.79 -13.31 12.79
N GLY A 5 4.48 -14.60 12.65
CA GLY A 5 3.26 -15.20 13.21
C GLY A 5 1.95 -14.70 12.58
N THR A 6 1.99 -14.15 11.36
CA THR A 6 0.79 -13.73 10.61
C THR A 6 0.25 -14.85 9.74
N SER A 7 -1.07 -14.86 9.50
CA SER A 7 -1.69 -15.87 8.64
C SER A 7 -1.20 -15.75 7.19
N GLU A 8 -1.18 -16.86 6.47
CA GLU A 8 -0.78 -16.90 5.06
C GLU A 8 -1.66 -15.98 4.20
N ASN A 9 -2.97 -15.95 4.46
CA ASN A 9 -3.87 -15.03 3.78
C ASN A 9 -3.47 -13.57 3.99
N TYR A 10 -3.11 -13.19 5.23
CA TYR A 10 -2.66 -11.82 5.51
C TYR A 10 -1.38 -11.47 4.74
N GLN A 11 -0.42 -12.41 4.67
CA GLN A 11 0.82 -12.25 3.92
C GLN A 11 0.55 -12.11 2.41
N ASN A 12 -0.32 -12.96 1.86
CA ASN A 12 -0.71 -12.93 0.46
C ASN A 12 -1.42 -11.62 0.08
N GLN A 13 -2.30 -11.10 0.95
CA GLN A 13 -2.92 -9.79 0.73
C GLN A 13 -1.89 -8.66 0.77
N ASN A 14 -0.93 -8.71 1.69
CA ASN A 14 0.15 -7.73 1.74
C ASN A 14 0.97 -7.72 0.43
N LEU A 15 1.37 -8.91 -0.06
CA LEU A 15 2.10 -9.03 -1.33
C LEU A 15 1.29 -8.50 -2.52
N LYS A 16 -0.01 -8.81 -2.61
CA LYS A 16 -0.89 -8.29 -3.67
C LYS A 16 -0.92 -6.76 -3.67
N GLN A 17 -0.99 -6.14 -2.50
CA GLN A 17 -1.00 -4.68 -2.38
C GLN A 17 0.35 -4.06 -2.81
N LEU A 18 1.47 -4.67 -2.40
CA LEU A 18 2.81 -4.21 -2.81
C LEU A 18 3.02 -4.36 -4.32
N ILE A 19 2.53 -5.43 -4.93
CA ILE A 19 2.52 -5.60 -6.39
C ILE A 19 1.67 -4.51 -7.05
N GLY A 20 0.49 -4.21 -6.50
CA GLY A 20 -0.36 -3.11 -6.97
C GLY A 20 0.36 -1.77 -6.92
N TYR A 21 1.07 -1.49 -5.83
CA TYR A 21 1.87 -0.27 -5.69
C TYR A 21 3.02 -0.23 -6.69
N ARG A 22 3.77 -1.34 -6.86
CA ARG A 22 4.85 -1.45 -7.83
C ARG A 22 4.39 -1.19 -9.26
N ARG A 23 3.21 -1.69 -9.63
CA ARG A 23 2.60 -1.46 -10.94
C ARG A 23 2.22 0.00 -11.14
N PHE A 24 1.71 0.66 -10.10
CA PHE A 24 1.38 2.08 -10.16
C PHE A 24 2.61 2.97 -10.39
N LEU A 25 3.76 2.61 -9.83
CA LEU A 25 5.00 3.38 -9.98
C LEU A 25 5.62 3.30 -11.39
N GLY A 26 5.25 2.31 -12.20
CA GLY A 26 5.85 2.07 -13.52
C GLY A 26 7.19 1.35 -13.44
N GLU A 27 7.64 0.75 -14.53
CA GLU A 27 8.75 -0.22 -14.55
C GLU A 27 10.12 0.39 -14.16
N ASP A 28 10.29 1.69 -14.34
CA ASP A 28 11.57 2.38 -14.14
C ASP A 28 11.89 2.71 -12.68
N ILE A 29 10.90 2.64 -11.78
CA ILE A 29 11.08 3.02 -10.37
C ILE A 29 11.12 1.77 -9.49
N THR A 30 12.24 1.59 -8.80
CA THR A 30 12.41 0.57 -7.76
C THR A 30 11.93 1.07 -6.40
N PHE A 31 11.69 0.16 -5.45
CA PHE A 31 11.29 0.56 -4.10
C PHE A 31 12.37 1.38 -3.37
N TYR A 32 13.65 1.21 -3.71
CA TYR A 32 14.75 1.93 -3.09
C TYR A 32 14.83 3.41 -3.51
N GLU A 33 14.25 3.76 -4.65
CA GLU A 33 14.26 5.12 -5.20
C GLU A 33 13.14 6.01 -4.62
N ILE A 34 12.22 5.42 -3.85
CA ILE A 34 11.09 6.14 -3.26
C ILE A 34 11.58 6.87 -2.00
N GLN A 35 11.88 8.15 -2.16
CA GLN A 35 12.33 9.00 -1.05
C GLN A 35 11.27 10.01 -0.60
N LYS A 36 10.23 10.25 -1.42
CA LYS A 36 9.19 11.24 -1.15
C LYS A 36 7.88 10.56 -0.79
N LYS A 37 7.25 11.05 0.29
CA LYS A 37 5.93 10.60 0.74
C LYS A 37 4.86 10.76 -0.34
N ASP A 38 5.00 11.76 -1.21
CA ASP A 38 4.04 12.08 -2.27
C ASP A 38 3.81 10.92 -3.24
N GLN A 39 4.84 10.10 -3.52
CA GLN A 39 4.69 8.94 -4.41
C GLN A 39 3.78 7.87 -3.79
N ILE A 40 3.87 7.70 -2.47
CA ILE A 40 3.00 6.80 -1.70
C ILE A 40 1.58 7.38 -1.64
N VAL A 41 1.44 8.68 -1.32
CA VAL A 41 0.14 9.34 -1.19
C VAL A 41 -0.62 9.30 -2.51
N ARG A 42 0.04 9.59 -3.64
CA ARG A 42 -0.59 9.49 -4.98
C ARG A 42 -1.16 8.10 -5.27
N PHE A 43 -0.47 7.04 -4.86
CA PHE A 43 -1.00 5.67 -4.99
C PHE A 43 -2.22 5.45 -4.10
N LEU A 44 -2.17 5.88 -2.84
CA LEU A 44 -3.26 5.71 -1.90
C LEU A 44 -4.50 6.49 -2.33
N ASP A 45 -4.31 7.68 -2.91
CA ASP A 45 -5.40 8.52 -3.40
C ASP A 45 -6.16 7.87 -4.56
N THR A 46 -5.54 6.92 -5.29
CA THR A 46 -6.27 6.09 -6.28
C THR A 46 -7.35 5.20 -5.65
N LYS A 47 -7.38 5.07 -4.32
CA LYS A 47 -8.39 4.30 -3.58
C LYS A 47 -9.55 5.16 -3.12
N ILE A 48 -9.43 6.49 -3.18
CA ILE A 48 -10.50 7.41 -2.81
C ILE A 48 -11.67 7.21 -3.77
N LYS A 49 -12.87 7.09 -3.20
CA LYS A 49 -14.12 7.02 -3.95
C LYS A 49 -14.91 8.30 -3.71
N ASN A 50 -15.68 8.73 -4.71
CA ASN A 50 -16.58 9.86 -4.55
C ASN A 50 -17.73 9.51 -3.58
N SER A 51 -18.34 10.54 -3.00
CA SER A 51 -19.48 10.41 -2.08
C SER A 51 -20.67 9.70 -2.71
N ASP A 52 -20.83 9.79 -4.03
CA ASP A 52 -21.96 9.17 -4.74
C ASP A 52 -21.84 7.65 -4.80
N SER A 53 -20.62 7.10 -4.91
CA SER A 53 -20.37 5.66 -4.98
C SER A 53 -20.02 5.03 -3.63
N ASP A 54 -19.62 5.83 -2.66
CA ASP A 54 -19.26 5.39 -1.30
C ASP A 54 -19.68 6.46 -0.26
N PRO A 55 -20.99 6.60 0.01
CA PRO A 55 -21.52 7.60 0.93
C PRO A 55 -21.03 7.39 2.37
N ASP A 56 -20.71 6.15 2.73
CA ASP A 56 -20.17 5.77 4.04
C ASP A 56 -18.66 6.02 4.17
N MET A 57 -18.00 6.48 3.09
CA MET A 57 -16.55 6.72 3.02
C MET A 57 -15.70 5.51 3.43
N LYS A 58 -16.16 4.27 3.14
CA LYS A 58 -15.45 3.02 3.43
C LYS A 58 -14.07 2.95 2.78
N TRP A 59 -13.84 3.73 1.72
CA TRP A 59 -12.54 3.91 1.12
C TRP A 59 -11.48 4.37 2.14
N MET A 60 -11.85 5.12 3.19
CA MET A 60 -10.93 5.55 4.24
C MET A 60 -10.29 4.37 4.97
N THR A 61 -11.08 3.33 5.27
CA THR A 61 -10.58 2.11 5.90
C THR A 61 -9.58 1.39 4.98
N THR A 62 -9.89 1.33 3.69
CA THR A 62 -9.01 0.74 2.68
C THR A 62 -7.72 1.53 2.54
N TRP A 63 -7.82 2.86 2.47
CA TRP A 63 -6.69 3.78 2.37
C TRP A 63 -5.75 3.63 3.58
N ASN A 64 -6.32 3.56 4.79
CA ASN A 64 -5.56 3.38 6.03
C ASN A 64 -4.89 2.00 6.13
N ASP A 65 -5.57 0.91 5.74
CA ASP A 65 -4.97 -0.44 5.70
C ASP A 65 -3.76 -0.48 4.75
N TYR A 66 -3.90 0.11 3.56
CA TYR A 66 -2.82 0.16 2.56
C TYR A 66 -1.66 1.02 3.06
N LEU A 67 -1.94 2.17 3.68
CA LEU A 67 -0.90 3.02 4.27
C LEU A 67 -0.08 2.25 5.31
N TRP A 68 -0.74 1.53 6.22
CA TRP A 68 -0.07 0.78 7.26
C TRP A 68 0.82 -0.33 6.70
N ARG A 69 0.35 -1.07 5.70
CA ARG A 69 1.11 -2.14 5.07
C ARG A 69 2.33 -1.62 4.30
N ILE A 70 2.18 -0.51 3.59
CA ILE A 70 3.30 0.14 2.89
C ILE A 70 4.34 0.66 3.91
N LYS A 71 3.89 1.34 4.98
CA LYS A 71 4.78 1.79 6.07
C LYS A 71 5.56 0.62 6.66
N TYR A 72 4.88 -0.49 6.93
CA TYR A 72 5.49 -1.68 7.48
C TYR A 72 6.52 -2.28 6.52
N PHE A 73 6.20 -2.33 5.22
CA PHE A 73 7.10 -2.81 4.19
C PHE A 73 8.37 -1.95 4.10
N PHE A 74 8.27 -0.62 4.03
CA PHE A 74 9.46 0.24 4.00
C PHE A 74 10.27 0.17 5.29
N ARG A 75 9.61 0.05 6.45
CA ARG A 75 10.30 -0.22 7.70
C ARG A 75 11.09 -1.53 7.62
N TRP A 76 10.53 -2.59 7.06
CA TRP A 76 11.25 -3.84 6.85
C TRP A 76 12.36 -3.74 5.78
N LEU A 77 12.15 -2.97 4.71
CA LEU A 77 13.09 -2.83 3.60
C LEU A 77 14.39 -2.11 4.01
N HIS A 78 14.29 -1.16 4.94
CA HIS A 78 15.40 -0.35 5.43
C HIS A 78 15.94 -0.81 6.80
N ASN A 79 15.42 -1.90 7.38
CA ASN A 79 15.98 -2.57 8.56
C ASN A 79 16.74 -3.83 8.16
#